data_AF-A0AAV5GP19-F1
#
_entry.id   AF-A0AAV5GP19-F1
#
_cell.length_a   1.000
_cell.length_b   1.000
_cell.length_c   1.000
_cell.angle_alpha   90.00
_cell.angle_beta   90.00
_cell.angle_gamma   90.00
#
_symmetry.space_group_name_H-M   'P 1'
#
loop_
_entity.id
_entity.type
_entity.pdbx_description
1 polymer ?
#
loop_
_entity_poly.entity_id
_entity_poly.type
_entity_poly.pdbx_seq_one_letter_code
_entity_poly.pdbx_strand_id
1 'polypeptide(L)'
;MMTAMSRRSSFALNEDEDALLPPPVPEKESIWDRAAHHLSVPSLQAQGKGRYAQLEQDDVAGGRSAAEIAAGRRTSYVELDMLAQGSPKPGGSRPSSPRIASVFHRGHAVYKRQQVCPDPRLPLPYSLENPHHRSKPLTLPSTSPDFSLSLVYDTAVCNAFELTIKRRDKARCESMERSLEPSKDPDLARWIKENLGPDGFNVQLDGAERRAEEVPTRYLGDCEYLYRFRLGNSGRLWMNVTQTFEDYEAFMEIEAPPGSRPKPALLMRPLVSTPLELNLCTDNCVPFVPPRLGTAPTELFGLAPLSSSAAAKKQARLSSLPACSSLSSTRSPLGHYVPSSMHDLVYPSYHLPSRHSRPSAGLYSFIPSACTRSHDGLRFRDHSSCLEKEHSVFLIGDSHARAVFDIALHRLRGNDSITDRSMKVKNKSAHVGNLYLEFTWDQYLESTIDCDQMRKFDTIAVSTGSHQACFNCPPTSSHMEHLTAFLSSWPATLAKCHERAARPKKPRLVLLNIPATHPQLHSLDCRTGPRIHYWNRRAEEAARENRWEVIDVEAYSKPGAIDVLLGDGIHFLGLDAAEPIVDDFLDRIGICGDRGEHNPPSSVYPIPE
;
A
#
# COMPACT_ATOMS: atom_id res chain seq x y z
N MET A 1 -27.37 -45.14 22.57
CA MET A 1 -26.90 -44.40 23.76
C MET A 1 -25.41 -44.70 23.94
N MET A 2 -24.54 -43.85 23.39
CA MET A 2 -23.09 -43.94 23.56
C MET A 2 -22.61 -42.53 23.92
N THR A 3 -22.04 -42.42 25.10
CA THR A 3 -21.49 -41.19 25.70
C THR A 3 -20.07 -41.01 25.21
N ALA A 4 -19.79 -39.93 24.48
CA ALA A 4 -18.45 -39.57 24.03
C ALA A 4 -17.72 -38.78 25.13
N MET A 5 -16.55 -39.29 25.54
CA MET A 5 -15.63 -38.62 26.44
C MET A 5 -14.84 -37.54 25.68
N SER A 6 -14.92 -36.30 26.15
CA SER A 6 -14.09 -35.17 25.73
C SER A 6 -12.80 -35.17 26.55
N ARG A 7 -11.64 -35.33 25.89
CA ARG A 7 -10.31 -35.16 26.49
C ARG A 7 -9.89 -33.70 26.37
N ARG A 8 -9.88 -32.98 27.50
CA ARG A 8 -9.17 -31.71 27.65
C ARG A 8 -7.69 -32.00 27.93
N SER A 9 -6.81 -31.45 27.11
CA SER A 9 -5.36 -31.39 27.35
C SER A 9 -5.06 -30.08 28.06
N SER A 10 -4.82 -30.13 29.37
CA SER A 10 -4.34 -29.01 30.17
C SER A 10 -2.80 -29.01 30.20
N PHE A 11 -2.17 -28.01 29.60
CA PHE A 11 -0.81 -27.63 29.97
C PHE A 11 -0.91 -26.65 31.14
N ALA A 12 -0.66 -27.16 32.35
CA ALA A 12 -0.46 -26.34 33.53
C ALA A 12 1.02 -25.90 33.57
N LEU A 13 1.24 -24.59 33.58
CA LEU A 13 2.51 -24.02 34.04
C LEU A 13 2.31 -23.71 35.53
N ASN A 14 3.19 -24.27 36.37
CA ASN A 14 3.21 -24.03 37.80
C ASN A 14 3.55 -22.55 38.07
N GLU A 15 2.65 -21.87 38.76
CA GLU A 15 2.93 -20.63 39.49
C GLU A 15 3.16 -21.01 40.95
N ASP A 16 4.36 -20.72 41.45
CA ASP A 16 4.66 -20.28 42.82
C ASP A 16 6.19 -20.33 43.02
N GLU A 17 6.83 -19.17 43.22
CA GLU A 17 7.73 -18.91 44.35
C GLU A 17 8.33 -17.49 44.26
N ASP A 18 8.01 -16.68 45.26
CA ASP A 18 8.75 -15.48 45.65
C ASP A 18 10.17 -15.87 46.12
N ALA A 19 11.19 -15.55 45.33
CA ALA A 19 12.57 -15.53 45.81
C ALA A 19 13.47 -14.58 45.00
N LEU A 20 13.97 -13.55 45.70
CA LEU A 20 15.23 -12.81 45.53
C LEU A 20 15.87 -12.82 44.13
N LEU A 21 15.88 -11.63 43.51
CA LEU A 21 16.54 -11.30 42.24
C LEU A 21 17.98 -11.85 42.14
N PRO A 22 18.30 -12.71 41.16
CA PRO A 22 19.67 -12.99 40.80
C PRO A 22 20.27 -11.80 40.01
N PRO A 23 21.61 -11.62 40.04
CA PRO A 23 22.26 -10.56 39.27
C PRO A 23 22.02 -10.74 37.76
N PRO A 24 22.09 -9.67 36.96
CA PRO A 24 21.79 -9.72 35.54
C PRO A 24 22.68 -10.75 34.84
N VAL A 25 22.02 -11.71 34.20
CA VAL A 25 22.65 -12.65 33.27
C VAL A 25 23.20 -11.84 32.09
N PRO A 26 24.44 -12.10 31.61
CA PRO A 26 24.97 -11.40 30.44
C PRO A 26 24.01 -11.60 29.25
N GLU A 27 23.70 -10.51 28.55
CA GLU A 27 22.89 -10.53 27.33
C GLU A 27 23.38 -11.65 26.41
N LYS A 28 22.55 -12.68 26.23
CA LYS A 28 22.75 -13.64 25.15
C LYS A 28 22.66 -12.84 23.86
N GLU A 29 23.69 -12.93 23.02
CA GLU A 29 23.76 -12.32 21.69
C GLU A 29 22.41 -12.36 20.99
N SER A 30 22.03 -11.19 20.46
CA SER A 30 20.73 -11.03 19.85
C SER A 30 20.61 -11.98 18.66
N ILE A 31 19.40 -12.44 18.36
CA ILE A 31 19.15 -13.28 17.18
C ILE A 31 19.63 -12.59 15.88
N TRP A 32 19.83 -11.26 15.91
CA TRP A 32 20.33 -10.43 14.83
C TRP A 32 21.84 -10.61 14.59
N ASP A 33 22.63 -10.90 15.61
CA ASP A 33 24.08 -11.15 15.46
C ASP A 33 24.33 -12.49 14.73
N ARG A 34 23.44 -13.47 14.94
CA ARG A 34 23.45 -14.74 14.20
C ARG A 34 22.98 -14.59 12.75
N ALA A 35 22.01 -13.71 12.48
CA ALA A 35 21.55 -13.43 11.13
C ALA A 35 22.59 -12.63 10.31
N ALA A 36 23.32 -11.71 10.95
CA ALA A 36 24.38 -10.93 10.32
C ALA A 36 25.59 -11.80 9.88
N HIS A 37 25.85 -12.91 10.57
CA HIS A 37 26.95 -13.81 10.23
C HIS A 37 26.76 -14.56 8.90
N HIS A 38 25.52 -14.79 8.45
CA HIS A 38 25.24 -15.49 7.19
C HIS A 38 25.24 -14.61 5.94
N LEU A 39 25.41 -13.29 6.08
CA LEU A 39 25.34 -12.32 4.96
C LEU A 39 26.60 -11.46 4.80
N SER A 40 27.72 -11.86 5.40
CA SER A 40 28.94 -11.03 5.40
C SER A 40 29.82 -11.23 4.14
N VAL A 41 29.99 -10.15 3.37
CA VAL A 41 31.15 -9.90 2.50
C VAL A 41 31.98 -8.75 3.14
N PRO A 42 33.32 -8.79 3.14
CA PRO A 42 34.12 -7.90 3.99
C PRO A 42 34.37 -6.50 3.42
N SER A 43 34.42 -5.56 4.35
CA SER A 43 35.07 -4.23 4.32
C SER A 43 34.40 -3.07 3.57
N LEU A 44 33.91 -2.10 4.36
CA LEU A 44 34.15 -0.66 4.23
C LEU A 44 33.42 0.03 5.39
N GLN A 45 34.20 0.54 6.34
CA GLN A 45 33.73 1.32 7.49
C GLN A 45 33.98 2.82 7.24
N ALA A 46 33.13 3.62 7.88
CA ALA A 46 33.24 5.07 8.13
C ALA A 46 32.75 6.03 7.03
N GLN A 47 31.53 6.56 7.22
CA GLN A 47 31.25 7.98 7.55
C GLN A 47 29.74 8.28 7.37
N GLY A 48 29.05 8.53 8.49
CA GLY A 48 27.63 8.86 8.51
C GLY A 48 27.40 10.37 8.62
N LYS A 49 27.10 11.02 7.50
CA LYS A 49 26.33 12.26 7.40
C LYS A 49 25.37 12.15 6.22
N GLY A 50 24.16 12.70 6.34
CA GLY A 50 23.07 12.54 5.36
C GLY A 50 23.43 13.06 3.97
N ARG A 51 23.76 12.17 3.03
CA ARG A 51 24.17 12.49 1.64
C ARG A 51 23.15 13.31 0.82
N TYR A 52 21.85 13.29 1.17
CA TYR A 52 20.86 14.06 0.43
C TYR A 52 21.04 15.58 0.57
N ALA A 53 21.48 16.07 1.73
CA ALA A 53 21.76 17.50 1.90
C ALA A 53 22.98 17.97 1.08
N GLN A 54 23.93 17.06 0.80
CA GLN A 54 25.19 17.40 0.14
C GLN A 54 25.03 17.38 -1.40
N LEU A 55 24.32 16.38 -1.95
CA LEU A 55 23.97 16.35 -3.38
C LEU A 55 23.04 17.52 -3.76
N GLU A 56 22.07 17.87 -2.92
CA GLU A 56 21.20 19.03 -3.15
C GLU A 56 21.96 20.37 -3.08
N GLN A 57 22.96 20.49 -2.19
CA GLN A 57 23.83 21.68 -2.14
C GLN A 57 24.72 21.80 -3.39
N ASP A 58 25.25 20.67 -3.88
CA ASP A 58 26.11 20.65 -5.06
C ASP A 58 25.31 20.97 -6.35
N ASP A 59 24.04 20.54 -6.45
CA ASP A 59 23.18 20.83 -7.61
C ASP A 59 22.61 22.27 -7.60
N VAL A 60 22.28 22.81 -6.42
CA VAL A 60 21.91 24.23 -6.28
C VAL A 60 23.11 25.13 -6.59
N ALA A 61 24.34 24.73 -6.22
CA ALA A 61 25.56 25.43 -6.58
C ALA A 61 25.94 25.26 -8.07
N GLY A 62 25.53 24.15 -8.70
CA GLY A 62 25.83 23.81 -10.09
C GLY A 62 24.89 24.41 -11.14
N GLY A 63 23.77 25.02 -10.74
CA GLY A 63 22.85 25.74 -11.64
C GLY A 63 22.15 24.88 -12.69
N ARG A 64 22.17 23.55 -12.57
CA ARG A 64 21.44 22.65 -13.46
C ARG A 64 19.97 22.62 -13.07
N SER A 65 19.08 22.82 -14.04
CA SER A 65 17.65 22.71 -13.78
C SER A 65 17.26 21.25 -13.54
N ALA A 66 16.25 21.02 -12.70
CA ALA A 66 15.66 19.69 -12.51
C ALA A 66 15.20 19.06 -13.84
N ALA A 67 14.86 19.88 -14.84
CA ALA A 67 14.55 19.45 -16.20
C ALA A 67 15.77 18.87 -16.95
N GLU A 68 16.98 19.37 -16.70
CA GLU A 68 18.23 18.86 -17.31
C GLU A 68 18.67 17.53 -16.70
N ILE A 69 18.48 17.33 -15.39
CA ILE A 69 18.77 16.06 -14.70
C ILE A 69 17.83 14.95 -15.20
N ALA A 70 16.56 15.28 -15.48
CA ALA A 70 15.60 14.35 -16.07
C ALA A 70 15.82 14.08 -17.58
N ALA A 71 16.65 14.87 -18.26
CA ALA A 71 16.77 14.86 -19.73
C ALA A 71 17.86 13.92 -20.30
N GLY A 72 18.49 13.07 -19.49
CA GLY A 72 19.39 12.00 -19.96
C GLY A 72 18.65 10.96 -20.81
N ARG A 73 18.31 11.32 -22.05
CA ARG A 73 17.39 10.58 -22.94
C ARG A 73 17.97 9.23 -23.37
N ARG A 74 17.42 8.15 -22.82
CA ARG A 74 17.23 6.90 -23.57
C ARG A 74 15.80 6.90 -24.11
N THR A 75 15.61 6.55 -25.37
CA THR A 75 14.27 6.44 -25.97
C THR A 75 13.54 5.28 -25.30
N SER A 76 12.33 5.52 -24.80
CA SER A 76 11.57 4.45 -24.14
C SER A 76 11.07 3.42 -25.16
N TYR A 77 10.81 2.18 -24.72
CA TYR A 77 10.31 1.12 -25.60
C TYR A 77 8.97 1.51 -26.25
N VAL A 78 8.10 2.18 -25.49
CA VAL A 78 6.80 2.64 -25.98
C VAL A 78 6.95 3.78 -26.98
N GLU A 79 7.89 4.71 -26.76
CA GLU A 79 8.18 5.78 -27.72
C GLU A 79 8.62 5.23 -29.08
N LEU A 80 9.49 4.21 -29.09
CA LEU A 80 9.94 3.57 -30.33
C LEU A 80 8.78 2.98 -31.12
N ASP A 81 7.84 2.32 -30.45
CA ASP A 81 6.66 1.75 -31.11
C ASP A 81 5.65 2.83 -31.54
N MET A 82 5.44 3.87 -30.72
CA MET A 82 4.62 5.03 -31.09
C MET A 82 5.13 5.73 -32.36
N LEU A 83 6.45 5.87 -32.48
CA LEU A 83 7.09 6.42 -33.68
C LEU A 83 6.93 5.50 -34.90
N ALA A 84 7.00 4.18 -34.69
CA ALA A 84 6.78 3.19 -35.75
C ALA A 84 5.32 3.19 -36.26
N GLN A 85 4.34 3.35 -35.37
CA GLN A 85 2.91 3.40 -35.74
C GLN A 85 2.51 4.72 -36.41
N GLY A 86 3.19 5.82 -36.09
CA GLY A 86 2.92 7.15 -36.66
C GLY A 86 3.56 7.43 -38.02
N SER A 87 4.42 6.53 -38.52
CA SER A 87 5.12 6.72 -39.79
C SER A 87 4.23 6.33 -40.98
N PRO A 88 3.85 7.26 -41.87
CA PRO A 88 3.10 6.91 -43.08
C PRO A 88 3.96 5.97 -43.94
N LYS A 89 3.40 4.82 -44.34
CA LYS A 89 4.08 3.90 -45.27
C LYS A 89 4.50 4.68 -46.52
N PRO A 90 5.77 4.65 -46.95
CA PRO A 90 6.18 5.28 -48.19
C PRO A 90 5.51 4.55 -49.35
N GLY A 91 4.45 5.15 -49.88
CA GLY A 91 3.79 4.70 -51.09
C GLY A 91 4.72 4.92 -52.28
N GLY A 92 5.24 3.83 -52.84
CA GLY A 92 5.97 3.87 -54.09
C GLY A 92 5.02 4.06 -55.27
N SER A 93 5.20 5.14 -56.03
CA SER A 93 4.70 5.23 -57.40
C SER A 93 5.62 6.10 -58.27
N ARG A 94 5.83 5.60 -59.50
CA ARG A 94 6.67 6.12 -60.59
C ARG A 94 6.24 7.51 -61.09
N PRO A 95 7.13 8.26 -61.78
CA PRO A 95 6.83 9.59 -62.27
C PRO A 95 6.09 9.54 -63.61
N SER A 96 4.96 10.24 -63.72
CA SER A 96 4.38 10.65 -65.00
C SER A 96 3.79 12.05 -64.86
N SER A 97 4.40 12.98 -65.61
CA SER A 97 4.06 14.35 -66.04
C SER A 97 2.97 15.21 -65.33
N PRO A 98 3.20 16.54 -65.25
CA PRO A 98 2.37 17.45 -64.47
C PRO A 98 1.12 17.89 -65.26
N ARG A 99 -0.06 17.73 -64.67
CA ARG A 99 -1.23 18.57 -64.96
C ARG A 99 -1.53 19.39 -63.72
N ILE A 100 -1.40 20.70 -63.85
CA ILE A 100 -1.79 21.68 -62.84
C ILE A 100 -3.32 21.69 -62.81
N ALA A 101 -3.89 21.03 -61.80
CA ALA A 101 -5.27 21.22 -61.39
C ALA A 101 -5.24 21.72 -59.94
N SER A 102 -5.78 22.91 -59.68
CA SER A 102 -5.92 23.47 -58.34
C SER A 102 -6.97 22.67 -57.56
N VAL A 103 -6.51 21.60 -56.91
CA VAL A 103 -7.31 20.89 -55.92
C VAL A 103 -7.26 21.72 -54.63
N PHE A 104 -8.40 22.33 -54.27
CA PHE A 104 -8.64 22.80 -52.91
C PHE A 104 -8.52 21.59 -51.96
N HIS A 105 -7.33 21.36 -51.42
CA HIS A 105 -7.17 20.52 -50.24
C HIS A 105 -7.87 21.22 -49.08
N ARG A 106 -9.12 20.80 -48.82
CA ARG A 106 -9.70 20.91 -47.47
C ARG A 106 -8.79 20.09 -46.57
N GLY A 107 -7.76 20.75 -46.04
CA GLY A 107 -6.95 20.22 -44.97
C GLY A 107 -7.88 19.96 -43.79
N HIS A 108 -8.30 18.70 -43.63
CA HIS A 108 -8.82 18.23 -42.37
C HIS A 108 -7.67 18.38 -41.39
N ALA A 109 -7.64 19.51 -40.68
CA ALA A 109 -6.80 19.66 -39.51
C ALA A 109 -7.16 18.49 -38.60
N VAL A 110 -6.29 17.48 -38.56
CA VAL A 110 -6.41 16.40 -37.60
C VAL A 110 -6.10 17.06 -36.27
N TYR A 111 -7.14 17.54 -35.59
CA TYR A 111 -7.05 18.00 -34.21
C TYR A 111 -6.55 16.81 -33.39
N LYS A 112 -5.24 16.77 -33.13
CA LYS A 112 -4.67 15.82 -32.17
C LYS A 112 -5.37 16.11 -30.85
N ARG A 113 -6.21 15.16 -30.44
CA ARG A 113 -6.94 15.26 -29.19
C ARG A 113 -5.91 15.38 -28.07
N GLN A 114 -6.01 16.44 -27.29
CA GLN A 114 -5.09 16.66 -26.17
C GLN A 114 -5.31 15.55 -25.14
N GLN A 115 -4.22 14.92 -24.70
CA GLN A 115 -4.26 13.89 -23.67
C GLN A 115 -4.69 14.52 -22.33
N VAL A 116 -5.51 13.79 -21.57
CA VAL A 116 -5.89 14.18 -20.21
C VAL A 116 -4.76 13.80 -19.25
N CYS A 117 -4.25 14.78 -18.50
CA CYS A 117 -3.26 14.57 -17.44
C CYS A 117 -4.00 14.39 -16.10
N PRO A 118 -3.88 13.24 -15.42
CA PRO A 118 -4.51 13.04 -14.12
C PRO A 118 -3.86 13.92 -13.03
N ASP A 119 -4.62 14.24 -11.97
CA ASP A 119 -4.12 14.90 -10.76
C ASP A 119 -4.49 14.04 -9.55
N PRO A 120 -3.51 13.62 -8.72
CA PRO A 120 -3.72 12.65 -7.65
C PRO A 120 -4.61 13.19 -6.51
N ARG A 121 -4.81 14.50 -6.44
CA ARG A 121 -5.68 15.14 -5.44
C ARG A 121 -7.15 15.20 -5.85
N LEU A 122 -7.47 14.78 -7.06
CA LEU A 122 -8.84 14.78 -7.57
C LEU A 122 -9.29 13.33 -7.82
N PRO A 123 -10.61 13.07 -7.74
CA PRO A 123 -11.12 11.76 -8.11
C PRO A 123 -10.73 11.46 -9.55
N LEU A 124 -10.37 10.20 -9.81
CA LEU A 124 -10.11 9.75 -11.17
C LEU A 124 -11.36 10.05 -12.02
N PRO A 125 -11.24 10.80 -13.13
CA PRO A 125 -12.39 11.03 -14.01
C PRO A 125 -12.98 9.70 -14.48
N TYR A 126 -14.30 9.62 -14.65
CA TYR A 126 -14.98 8.42 -15.14
C TYR A 126 -14.38 7.85 -16.45
N SER A 127 -13.83 8.72 -17.30
CA SER A 127 -13.11 8.31 -18.51
C SER A 127 -11.87 7.44 -18.26
N LEU A 128 -11.28 7.51 -17.05
CA LEU A 128 -10.21 6.61 -16.61
C LEU A 128 -10.73 5.26 -16.15
N GLU A 129 -11.92 5.22 -15.55
CA GLU A 129 -12.50 3.97 -15.05
C GLU A 129 -12.86 3.04 -16.23
N ASN A 130 -13.25 3.59 -17.37
CA ASN A 130 -13.59 2.83 -18.58
C ASN A 130 -12.85 3.37 -19.82
N PRO A 131 -11.69 2.82 -20.20
CA PRO A 131 -10.89 3.34 -21.31
C PRO A 131 -11.60 3.11 -22.64
N HIS A 132 -11.97 4.20 -23.32
CA HIS A 132 -12.64 4.18 -24.62
C HIS A 132 -11.65 4.23 -25.80
N HIS A 133 -10.38 4.58 -25.56
CA HIS A 133 -9.39 4.84 -26.61
C HIS A 133 -8.13 4.00 -26.46
N ARG A 134 -8.28 2.69 -26.65
CA ARG A 134 -7.21 1.70 -26.49
C ARG A 134 -6.22 1.74 -27.65
N SER A 135 -4.92 1.70 -27.34
CA SER A 135 -3.85 1.47 -28.31
C SER A 135 -3.99 0.07 -28.94
N LYS A 136 -3.22 -0.19 -29.99
CA LYS A 136 -2.94 -1.59 -30.37
C LYS A 136 -2.12 -2.26 -29.26
N PRO A 137 -2.29 -3.58 -29.04
CA PRO A 137 -1.46 -4.32 -28.10
C PRO A 137 0.02 -4.22 -28.45
N LEU A 138 0.84 -3.83 -27.49
CA LEU A 138 2.29 -3.78 -27.55
C LEU A 138 2.84 -5.07 -26.96
N THR A 139 3.59 -5.84 -27.75
CA THR A 139 4.33 -6.98 -27.19
C THR A 139 5.53 -6.45 -26.42
N LEU A 140 5.63 -6.81 -25.14
CA LEU A 140 6.75 -6.44 -24.29
C LEU A 140 7.79 -7.56 -24.25
N PRO A 141 9.09 -7.24 -24.07
CA PRO A 141 10.12 -8.25 -23.89
C PRO A 141 9.85 -9.06 -22.62
N SER A 142 9.98 -10.38 -22.73
CA SER A 142 9.94 -11.31 -21.59
C SER A 142 11.29 -12.00 -21.45
N THR A 143 11.86 -12.02 -20.25
CA THR A 143 13.05 -12.83 -19.92
C THR A 143 12.73 -14.30 -19.72
N SER A 144 11.45 -14.63 -19.46
CA SER A 144 11.00 -16.00 -19.32
C SER A 144 10.51 -16.54 -20.67
N PRO A 145 10.96 -17.73 -21.11
CA PRO A 145 10.40 -18.39 -22.30
C PRO A 145 8.97 -18.87 -22.06
N ASP A 146 8.56 -19.03 -20.80
CA ASP A 146 7.26 -19.59 -20.42
C ASP A 146 6.12 -18.58 -20.54
N PHE A 147 6.42 -17.29 -20.62
CA PHE A 147 5.43 -16.22 -20.60
C PHE A 147 5.60 -15.22 -21.75
N SER A 148 4.49 -14.64 -22.17
CA SER A 148 4.43 -13.46 -23.02
C SER A 148 3.77 -12.31 -22.25
N LEU A 149 4.27 -11.10 -22.46
CA LEU A 149 3.74 -9.88 -21.89
C LEU A 149 3.18 -9.00 -23.01
N SER A 150 1.98 -8.47 -22.82
CA SER A 150 1.35 -7.55 -23.76
C SER A 150 0.76 -6.36 -23.01
N LEU A 151 0.93 -5.16 -23.54
CA LEU A 151 0.44 -3.92 -22.91
C LEU A 151 -0.48 -3.16 -23.86
N VAL A 152 -1.63 -2.73 -23.37
CA VAL A 152 -2.56 -1.83 -24.07
C VAL A 152 -2.73 -0.59 -23.21
N TYR A 153 -2.54 0.60 -23.76
CA TYR A 153 -2.71 1.85 -23.02
C TYR A 153 -3.83 2.72 -23.59
N ASP A 154 -4.37 3.61 -22.77
CA ASP A 154 -5.32 4.61 -23.22
C ASP A 154 -4.58 5.76 -23.90
N THR A 155 -4.92 6.02 -25.16
CA THR A 155 -4.31 7.08 -25.98
C THR A 155 -4.85 8.47 -25.66
N ALA A 156 -5.97 8.57 -24.96
CA ALA A 156 -6.59 9.82 -24.53
C ALA A 156 -6.24 10.19 -23.09
N VAL A 157 -5.78 9.24 -22.27
CA VAL A 157 -5.44 9.51 -20.87
C VAL A 157 -4.06 8.97 -20.49
N CYS A 158 -3.25 9.83 -19.88
CA CYS A 158 -1.91 9.49 -19.41
C CYS A 158 -1.96 8.48 -18.25
N ASN A 159 -0.98 7.57 -18.22
CA ASN A 159 -0.78 6.54 -17.18
C ASN A 159 -2.01 5.63 -16.91
N ALA A 160 -2.82 5.40 -17.93
CA ALA A 160 -3.88 4.39 -17.91
C ALA A 160 -3.53 3.25 -18.87
N PHE A 161 -3.33 2.04 -18.35
CA PHE A 161 -2.96 0.89 -19.18
C PHE A 161 -3.43 -0.44 -18.60
N GLU A 162 -3.38 -1.46 -19.43
CA GLU A 162 -3.68 -2.85 -19.13
C GLU A 162 -2.46 -3.69 -19.51
N LEU A 163 -1.95 -4.48 -18.57
CA LEU A 163 -0.91 -5.47 -18.78
C LEU A 163 -1.56 -6.86 -18.79
N THR A 164 -1.35 -7.59 -19.87
CA THR A 164 -1.71 -9.00 -19.98
C THR A 164 -0.43 -9.84 -19.87
N ILE A 165 -0.44 -10.78 -18.93
CA ILE A 165 0.58 -11.82 -18.79
C ILE A 165 -0.05 -13.13 -19.23
N LYS A 166 0.61 -13.88 -20.12
CA LYS A 166 0.07 -15.14 -20.64
C LYS A 166 1.12 -16.22 -20.67
N ARG A 167 0.79 -17.41 -20.13
CA ARG A 167 1.64 -18.60 -20.26
C ARG A 167 1.63 -19.10 -21.71
N ARG A 168 2.81 -19.37 -22.26
CA ARG A 168 2.97 -19.86 -23.65
C ARG A 168 2.72 -21.36 -23.76
N ASP A 169 3.11 -22.12 -22.75
CA ASP A 169 2.87 -23.56 -22.70
C ASP A 169 1.43 -23.85 -22.27
N LYS A 170 0.58 -24.07 -23.27
CA LYS A 170 -0.84 -24.43 -23.09
C LYS A 170 -1.01 -25.78 -22.40
N ALA A 171 -0.17 -26.76 -22.72
CA ALA A 171 -0.28 -28.10 -22.15
C ALA A 171 0.03 -28.07 -20.64
N ARG A 172 1.06 -27.31 -20.24
CA ARG A 172 1.34 -27.08 -18.81
C ARG A 172 0.19 -26.37 -18.12
N CYS A 173 -0.39 -25.33 -18.74
CA CYS A 173 -1.53 -24.62 -18.19
C CYS A 173 -2.73 -25.55 -17.95
N GLU A 174 -3.18 -26.25 -18.99
CA GLU A 174 -4.30 -27.19 -18.92
C GLU A 174 -4.06 -28.28 -17.88
N SER A 175 -2.81 -28.77 -17.77
CA SER A 175 -2.44 -29.74 -16.74
C SER A 175 -2.64 -29.17 -15.34
N MET A 176 -2.12 -27.97 -15.04
CA MET A 176 -2.27 -27.36 -13.71
C MET A 176 -3.74 -27.10 -13.38
N GLU A 177 -4.50 -26.51 -14.30
CA GLU A 177 -5.92 -26.18 -14.09
C GLU A 177 -6.79 -27.42 -13.85
N ARG A 178 -6.50 -28.54 -14.53
CA ARG A 178 -7.28 -29.78 -14.41
C ARG A 178 -6.84 -30.65 -13.24
N SER A 179 -5.54 -30.75 -12.97
CA SER A 179 -4.99 -31.76 -12.06
C SER A 179 -4.76 -31.27 -10.64
N LEU A 180 -4.62 -29.95 -10.43
CA LEU A 180 -4.37 -29.37 -9.11
C LEU A 180 -5.66 -28.81 -8.52
N GLU A 181 -5.88 -29.11 -7.24
CA GLU A 181 -7.02 -28.59 -6.48
C GLU A 181 -6.47 -27.67 -5.37
N PRO A 182 -6.65 -26.34 -5.47
CA PRO A 182 -6.00 -25.39 -4.58
C PRO A 182 -6.63 -25.33 -3.19
N SER A 183 -7.78 -25.96 -2.96
CA SER A 183 -8.48 -25.97 -1.68
C SER A 183 -9.40 -27.18 -1.59
N LYS A 184 -9.60 -27.71 -0.38
CA LYS A 184 -10.62 -28.76 -0.13
C LYS A 184 -12.04 -28.20 -0.05
N ASP A 185 -12.18 -26.91 0.26
CA ASP A 185 -13.45 -26.18 0.12
C ASP A 185 -13.71 -25.94 -1.37
N PRO A 186 -14.78 -26.54 -1.95
CA PRO A 186 -15.04 -26.49 -3.38
C PRO A 186 -15.47 -25.11 -3.87
N ASP A 187 -16.08 -24.27 -3.03
CA ASP A 187 -16.49 -22.93 -3.42
C ASP A 187 -15.28 -21.98 -3.43
N LEU A 188 -14.40 -22.11 -2.43
CA LEU A 188 -13.12 -21.40 -2.43
C LEU A 188 -12.24 -21.85 -3.60
N ALA A 189 -12.15 -23.16 -3.85
CA ALA A 189 -11.32 -23.67 -4.93
C ALA A 189 -11.82 -23.21 -6.32
N ARG A 190 -13.14 -23.20 -6.53
CA ARG A 190 -13.76 -22.59 -7.72
C ARG A 190 -13.39 -21.12 -7.83
N TRP A 191 -13.52 -20.35 -6.74
CA TRP A 191 -13.17 -18.93 -6.74
C TRP A 191 -11.69 -18.70 -7.13
N ILE A 192 -10.76 -19.49 -6.57
CA ILE A 192 -9.32 -19.40 -6.89
C ILE A 192 -9.09 -19.68 -8.38
N LYS A 193 -9.67 -20.76 -8.93
CA LYS A 193 -9.53 -21.13 -10.34
C LYS A 193 -10.14 -20.08 -11.27
N GLU A 194 -11.27 -19.48 -10.92
CA GLU A 194 -11.96 -18.49 -11.74
C GLU A 194 -11.33 -17.08 -11.69
N ASN A 195 -10.66 -16.72 -10.58
CA ASN A 195 -10.25 -15.33 -10.34
C ASN A 195 -8.72 -15.14 -10.25
N LEU A 196 -7.96 -16.17 -9.87
CA LEU A 196 -6.52 -16.06 -9.67
C LEU A 196 -5.73 -16.80 -10.74
N GLY A 197 -6.14 -18.04 -11.08
CA GLY A 197 -5.37 -18.94 -11.93
C GLY A 197 -4.17 -19.60 -11.22
N PRO A 198 -3.43 -20.50 -11.90
CA PRO A 198 -2.37 -21.29 -11.28
C PRO A 198 -1.07 -20.52 -11.02
N ASP A 199 -0.85 -19.38 -11.68
CA ASP A 199 0.38 -18.58 -11.51
C ASP A 199 0.13 -17.32 -10.68
N GLY A 200 1.12 -16.96 -9.86
CA GLY A 200 1.12 -15.70 -9.10
C GLY A 200 2.15 -14.73 -9.66
N PHE A 201 1.81 -13.44 -9.71
CA PHE A 201 2.73 -12.38 -10.14
C PHE A 201 2.68 -11.22 -9.16
N ASN A 202 3.81 -10.53 -9.02
CA ASN A 202 3.88 -9.18 -8.47
C ASN A 202 4.18 -8.21 -9.61
N VAL A 203 3.25 -7.30 -9.88
CA VAL A 203 3.42 -6.20 -10.84
C VAL A 203 3.60 -4.91 -10.07
N GLN A 204 4.83 -4.39 -10.06
CA GLN A 204 5.19 -3.17 -9.34
C GLN A 204 5.43 -2.04 -10.33
N LEU A 205 4.94 -0.85 -9.97
CA LEU A 205 5.17 0.43 -10.62
C LEU A 205 5.84 1.37 -9.64
N ASP A 206 6.91 2.02 -10.09
CA ASP A 206 7.56 3.13 -9.41
C ASP A 206 7.64 4.36 -10.34
N GLY A 207 8.12 5.48 -9.82
CA GLY A 207 8.27 6.74 -10.57
C GLY A 207 7.24 7.78 -10.19
N ALA A 208 6.46 8.25 -11.17
CA ALA A 208 5.41 9.25 -10.95
C ALA A 208 4.33 8.79 -9.96
N GLU A 209 4.02 7.50 -9.90
CA GLU A 209 3.16 6.94 -8.87
C GLU A 209 3.63 5.55 -8.51
N ARG A 210 3.70 5.28 -7.21
CA ARG A 210 4.04 3.96 -6.70
C ARG A 210 2.79 3.11 -6.54
N ARG A 211 2.81 1.91 -7.12
CA ARG A 211 1.69 0.96 -7.07
C ARG A 211 2.23 -0.47 -7.14
N ALA A 212 1.59 -1.41 -6.46
CA ALA A 212 1.88 -2.83 -6.64
C ALA A 212 0.57 -3.63 -6.68
N GLU A 213 0.53 -4.65 -7.53
CA GLU A 213 -0.61 -5.56 -7.65
C GLU A 213 -0.13 -7.01 -7.69
N GLU A 214 -0.57 -7.81 -6.73
CA GLU A 214 -0.30 -9.26 -6.66
C GLU A 214 -1.50 -10.12 -7.10
N VAL A 215 -2.68 -9.51 -7.20
CA VAL A 215 -3.92 -10.14 -7.64
C VAL A 215 -4.26 -9.54 -8.99
N PRO A 216 -4.51 -10.37 -10.03
CA PRO A 216 -4.92 -9.82 -11.32
C PRO A 216 -6.26 -9.11 -11.17
N THR A 217 -6.45 -8.02 -11.90
CA THR A 217 -7.77 -7.38 -12.00
C THR A 217 -8.81 -8.36 -12.53
N ARG A 218 -8.38 -9.28 -13.40
CA ARG A 218 -9.18 -10.39 -13.88
C ARG A 218 -8.30 -11.53 -14.36
N TYR A 219 -8.64 -12.75 -13.97
CA TYR A 219 -8.19 -13.95 -14.66
C TYR A 219 -9.07 -14.23 -15.87
N LEU A 220 -8.46 -14.42 -17.04
CA LEU A 220 -9.18 -14.59 -18.31
C LEU A 220 -9.36 -16.07 -18.69
N GLY A 221 -8.86 -17.01 -17.88
CA GLY A 221 -8.74 -18.43 -18.23
C GLY A 221 -7.47 -18.71 -19.04
N ASP A 222 -7.17 -19.99 -19.28
CA ASP A 222 -6.04 -20.43 -20.10
C ASP A 222 -4.69 -19.80 -19.68
N CYS A 223 -4.48 -19.60 -18.37
CA CYS A 223 -3.30 -18.97 -17.79
C CYS A 223 -3.01 -17.57 -18.37
N GLU A 224 -4.07 -16.78 -18.58
CA GLU A 224 -4.01 -15.40 -19.03
C GLU A 224 -4.52 -14.44 -17.93
N TYR A 225 -3.67 -13.50 -17.54
CA TYR A 225 -3.85 -12.65 -16.35
C TYR A 225 -3.86 -11.18 -16.77
N LEU A 226 -4.93 -10.47 -16.45
CA LEU A 226 -5.10 -9.05 -16.78
C LEU A 226 -4.92 -8.18 -15.55
N TYR A 227 -3.95 -7.27 -15.60
CA TYR A 227 -3.72 -6.23 -14.61
C TYR A 227 -4.08 -4.87 -15.20
N ARG A 228 -4.97 -4.12 -14.55
CA ARG A 228 -5.37 -2.78 -14.98
C ARG A 228 -4.81 -1.74 -14.03
N PHE A 229 -4.09 -0.78 -14.59
CA PHE A 229 -3.55 0.36 -13.86
C PHE A 229 -4.21 1.65 -14.33
N ARG A 230 -4.71 2.43 -13.36
CA ARG A 230 -5.31 3.75 -13.55
C ARG A 230 -4.69 4.68 -12.52
N LEU A 231 -3.57 5.29 -12.89
CA LEU A 231 -2.80 6.10 -11.96
C LEU A 231 -3.36 7.53 -11.90
N GLY A 232 -3.32 8.12 -10.72
CA GLY A 232 -3.76 9.48 -10.44
C GLY A 232 -2.65 10.51 -10.71
N ASN A 233 -1.39 10.09 -10.77
CA ASN A 233 -0.28 10.96 -11.09
C ASN A 233 0.25 10.77 -12.51
N SER A 234 0.51 11.89 -13.18
CA SER A 234 1.03 11.91 -14.55
C SER A 234 2.56 11.84 -14.56
N GLY A 235 3.18 11.34 -15.62
CA GLY A 235 4.64 11.29 -15.74
C GLY A 235 5.18 9.89 -16.01
N ARG A 236 6.51 9.75 -15.97
CA ARG A 236 7.19 8.49 -16.30
C ARG A 236 7.01 7.45 -15.21
N LEU A 237 6.90 6.19 -15.62
CA LEU A 237 6.77 5.04 -14.75
C LEU A 237 7.82 3.99 -15.06
N TRP A 238 8.17 3.20 -14.05
CA TRP A 238 9.02 2.03 -14.20
C TRP A 238 8.26 0.80 -13.73
N MET A 239 8.02 -0.12 -14.66
CA MET A 239 7.26 -1.33 -14.40
C MET A 239 8.19 -2.53 -14.23
N ASN A 240 8.08 -3.19 -13.08
CA ASN A 240 8.71 -4.47 -12.82
C ASN A 240 7.63 -5.56 -12.75
N VAL A 241 7.92 -6.72 -13.33
CA VAL A 241 7.01 -7.88 -13.36
C VAL A 241 7.77 -9.10 -12.91
N THR A 242 7.34 -9.72 -11.81
CA THR A 242 7.97 -10.89 -11.23
C THR A 242 6.94 -12.00 -11.08
N GLN A 243 7.23 -13.20 -11.59
CA GLN A 243 6.47 -14.40 -11.26
C GLN A 243 6.86 -14.84 -9.83
N THR A 244 5.88 -14.80 -8.93
CA THR A 244 6.07 -15.16 -7.52
C THR A 244 5.76 -16.63 -7.27
N PHE A 245 4.73 -17.18 -7.92
CA PHE A 245 4.24 -18.53 -7.65
C PHE A 245 3.83 -19.26 -8.94
N GLU A 246 3.76 -20.59 -8.85
CA GLU A 246 3.18 -21.50 -9.85
C GLU A 246 2.35 -22.57 -9.14
N ASP A 247 1.65 -23.44 -9.88
CA ASP A 247 0.92 -24.58 -9.32
C ASP A 247 -0.09 -24.22 -8.21
N TYR A 248 -0.69 -23.03 -8.31
CA TYR A 248 -1.57 -22.42 -7.30
C TYR A 248 -0.92 -22.12 -5.95
N GLU A 249 0.40 -22.19 -5.80
CA GLU A 249 1.12 -21.95 -4.53
C GLU A 249 0.80 -20.59 -3.89
N ALA A 250 0.39 -19.60 -4.69
CA ALA A 250 -0.10 -18.30 -4.21
C ALA A 250 -1.36 -18.39 -3.33
N PHE A 251 -2.07 -19.52 -3.32
CA PHE A 251 -3.25 -19.74 -2.49
C PHE A 251 -3.39 -21.19 -1.99
N MET A 252 -2.66 -22.16 -2.52
CA MET A 252 -2.87 -23.59 -2.27
C MET A 252 -2.95 -23.91 -0.78
N GLU A 253 -4.09 -24.46 -0.36
CA GLU A 253 -4.34 -24.94 0.98
C GLU A 253 -3.86 -26.38 1.13
N ILE A 254 -2.92 -26.57 2.04
CA ILE A 254 -2.39 -27.89 2.39
C ILE A 254 -2.85 -28.18 3.81
N GLU A 255 -3.42 -29.35 4.02
CA GLU A 255 -3.63 -29.84 5.38
C GLU A 255 -2.29 -30.18 6.02
N ALA A 256 -1.93 -29.40 7.02
CA ALA A 256 -0.80 -29.66 7.87
C ALA A 256 -1.20 -29.37 9.32
N PRO A 257 -0.65 -30.10 10.30
CA PRO A 257 -0.76 -29.71 11.70
C PRO A 257 -0.35 -28.23 11.90
N PRO A 258 -0.96 -27.50 12.85
CA PRO A 258 -0.58 -26.13 13.16
C PRO A 258 0.93 -25.99 13.37
N GLY A 259 1.55 -24.98 12.74
CA GLY A 259 2.99 -24.75 12.83
C GLY A 259 3.87 -25.72 12.03
N SER A 260 3.31 -26.62 11.22
CA SER A 260 4.09 -27.56 10.39
C SER A 260 3.90 -27.38 8.89
N ARG A 261 3.04 -26.44 8.48
CA ARG A 261 2.77 -26.19 7.06
C ARG A 261 4.04 -25.66 6.37
N PRO A 262 4.46 -26.25 5.23
CA PRO A 262 5.57 -25.69 4.48
C PRO A 262 5.21 -24.30 3.97
N LYS A 263 6.20 -23.42 3.91
CA LYS A 263 6.04 -22.13 3.21
C LYS A 263 5.73 -22.40 1.73
N PRO A 264 4.89 -21.59 1.08
CA PRO A 264 4.65 -21.70 -0.36
C PRO A 264 5.95 -21.64 -1.16
N ALA A 265 6.01 -22.39 -2.25
CA ALA A 265 7.18 -22.42 -3.12
C ALA A 265 7.32 -21.08 -3.88
N LEU A 266 8.18 -20.21 -3.35
CA LEU A 266 8.42 -18.89 -3.90
C LEU A 266 9.48 -18.93 -5.02
N LEU A 267 9.11 -18.44 -6.22
CA LEU A 267 10.00 -18.41 -7.39
C LEU A 267 10.83 -17.12 -7.50
N MET A 268 10.22 -15.95 -7.28
CA MET A 268 10.80 -14.63 -7.55
C MET A 268 11.49 -14.51 -8.93
N ARG A 269 10.89 -15.10 -9.97
CA ARG A 269 11.46 -15.09 -11.33
C ARG A 269 11.10 -13.79 -12.05
N PRO A 270 12.06 -12.90 -12.35
CA PRO A 270 11.75 -11.69 -13.11
C PRO A 270 11.30 -12.06 -14.53
N LEU A 271 10.19 -11.46 -14.98
CA LEU A 271 9.70 -11.57 -16.36
C LEU A 271 10.23 -10.44 -17.25
N VAL A 272 10.87 -9.43 -16.68
CA VAL A 272 11.58 -8.36 -17.40
C VAL A 272 13.00 -8.28 -16.85
N SER A 273 14.00 -8.09 -17.71
CA SER A 273 15.43 -8.10 -17.31
C SER A 273 15.81 -6.88 -16.48
N THR A 274 15.16 -5.77 -16.77
CA THR A 274 15.24 -4.50 -16.06
C THR A 274 13.85 -3.88 -16.05
N PRO A 275 13.51 -3.03 -15.08
CA PRO A 275 12.22 -2.34 -15.09
C PRO A 275 11.99 -1.61 -16.41
N LEU A 276 10.79 -1.80 -16.96
CA LEU A 276 10.39 -1.23 -18.23
C LEU A 276 9.97 0.21 -18.01
N GLU A 277 10.65 1.15 -18.65
CA GLU A 277 10.22 2.53 -18.68
C GLU A 277 8.96 2.67 -19.55
N LEU A 278 7.88 3.14 -18.92
CA LEU A 278 6.63 3.46 -19.59
C LEU A 278 6.50 4.99 -19.63
N ASN A 279 6.75 5.58 -20.80
CA ASN A 279 6.45 6.99 -21.05
C ASN A 279 5.12 7.11 -21.82
N LEU A 280 4.01 7.00 -21.09
CA LEU A 280 2.66 6.99 -21.67
C LEU A 280 2.03 8.38 -21.73
N CYS A 281 2.78 9.42 -21.37
CA CYS A 281 2.27 10.77 -21.18
C CYS A 281 2.93 11.71 -22.18
N THR A 282 2.18 12.68 -22.69
CA THR A 282 2.79 13.79 -23.43
C THR A 282 3.69 14.62 -22.51
N ASP A 283 4.70 15.28 -23.06
CA ASP A 283 5.62 16.17 -22.31
C ASP A 283 4.90 17.31 -21.54
N ASN A 284 3.64 17.61 -21.90
CA ASN A 284 2.82 18.60 -21.21
C ASN A 284 2.16 18.08 -19.91
N CYS A 285 2.21 16.77 -19.66
CA CYS A 285 1.70 16.18 -18.42
C CYS A 285 2.82 16.06 -17.40
N VAL A 286 2.90 17.06 -16.52
CA VAL A 286 3.94 17.11 -15.48
C VAL A 286 3.47 16.39 -14.21
N PRO A 287 4.30 15.50 -13.61
CA PRO A 287 3.99 14.88 -12.33
C PRO A 287 3.71 15.89 -11.24
N PHE A 288 2.70 15.58 -10.41
CA PHE A 288 2.51 16.25 -9.15
C PHE A 288 3.50 15.70 -8.13
N VAL A 289 4.27 16.60 -7.54
CA VAL A 289 5.08 16.38 -6.35
C VAL A 289 4.51 17.29 -5.26
N PRO A 290 4.06 16.75 -4.11
CA PRO A 290 3.54 17.58 -3.05
C PRO A 290 4.65 18.49 -2.50
N PRO A 291 4.31 19.69 -2.03
CA PRO A 291 5.28 20.53 -1.35
C PRO A 291 5.86 19.78 -0.15
N ARG A 292 7.13 20.04 0.17
CA ARG A 292 7.76 19.46 1.37
C ARG A 292 6.92 19.85 2.58
N LEU A 293 6.66 18.90 3.47
CA LEU A 293 5.93 19.16 4.70
C LEU A 293 6.62 20.30 5.47
N GLY A 294 5.86 21.33 5.84
CA GLY A 294 6.37 22.55 6.49
C GLY A 294 6.80 23.68 5.54
N THR A 295 6.86 23.45 4.23
CA THR A 295 7.07 24.53 3.25
C THR A 295 5.75 25.15 2.82
N ALA A 296 5.70 26.48 2.73
CA ALA A 296 4.54 27.15 2.17
C ALA A 296 4.36 26.68 0.71
N PRO A 297 3.12 26.43 0.25
CA PRO A 297 2.84 25.97 -1.12
C PRO A 297 3.06 27.07 -2.18
N THR A 298 4.01 27.98 -1.96
CA THR A 298 4.22 29.19 -2.76
C THR A 298 4.73 28.91 -4.16
N GLU A 299 5.32 27.74 -4.43
CA GLU A 299 5.64 27.30 -5.79
C GLU A 299 5.35 25.80 -5.95
N LEU A 300 4.22 25.48 -6.60
CA LEU A 300 4.00 24.14 -7.15
C LEU A 300 4.98 23.95 -8.31
N PHE A 301 6.17 23.46 -8.01
CA PHE A 301 7.17 23.11 -9.01
C PHE A 301 6.55 22.20 -10.09
N GLY A 302 6.71 22.58 -11.35
CA GLY A 302 6.33 21.75 -12.50
C GLY A 302 4.92 21.96 -13.05
N LEU A 303 4.01 22.68 -12.40
CA LEU A 303 2.76 23.03 -13.07
C LEU A 303 3.00 24.19 -14.03
N ALA A 304 2.88 23.93 -15.34
CA ALA A 304 2.78 25.01 -16.32
C ALA A 304 1.67 25.98 -15.85
N PRO A 305 1.84 27.30 -16.02
CA PRO A 305 0.80 28.26 -15.67
C PRO A 305 -0.44 27.92 -16.48
N LEU A 306 -1.37 27.19 -15.86
CA LEU A 306 -2.68 26.93 -16.40
C LEU A 306 -3.30 28.29 -16.73
N SER A 307 -4.06 28.38 -17.82
CA SER A 307 -4.87 29.57 -18.05
C SER A 307 -5.62 29.88 -16.76
N SER A 308 -5.69 31.15 -16.36
CA SER A 308 -6.26 31.55 -15.07
C SER A 308 -7.63 30.91 -14.81
N SER A 309 -8.42 30.70 -15.86
CA SER A 309 -9.71 30.00 -15.83
C SER A 309 -9.64 28.49 -15.50
N ALA A 310 -8.69 27.74 -16.05
CA ALA A 310 -8.54 26.31 -15.79
C ALA A 310 -7.95 26.06 -14.39
N ALA A 311 -6.98 26.90 -13.99
CA ALA A 311 -6.43 26.92 -12.64
C ALA A 311 -7.53 27.17 -11.60
N ALA A 312 -8.35 28.22 -11.82
CA ALA A 312 -9.44 28.57 -10.91
C ALA A 312 -10.49 27.45 -10.79
N LYS A 313 -10.89 26.82 -11.91
CA LYS A 313 -11.82 25.67 -11.87
C LYS A 313 -11.24 24.48 -11.10
N LYS A 314 -9.95 24.20 -11.28
CA LYS A 314 -9.25 23.13 -10.56
C LYS A 314 -9.20 23.42 -9.06
N GLN A 315 -8.83 24.65 -8.69
CA GLN A 315 -8.81 25.07 -7.28
C GLN A 315 -10.20 25.00 -6.66
N ALA A 316 -11.24 25.47 -7.35
CA ALA A 316 -12.62 25.37 -6.88
C ALA A 316 -13.04 23.92 -6.65
N ARG A 317 -12.62 22.99 -7.52
CA ARG A 317 -12.88 21.55 -7.33
C ARG A 317 -12.16 21.00 -6.11
N LEU A 318 -10.87 21.32 -5.93
CA LEU A 318 -10.09 20.89 -4.77
C LEU A 318 -10.69 21.41 -3.46
N SER A 319 -11.07 22.69 -3.42
CA SER A 319 -11.74 23.31 -2.28
C SER A 319 -13.15 22.76 -2.01
N SER A 320 -13.78 22.13 -3.02
CA SER A 320 -15.10 21.49 -2.86
C SER A 320 -15.05 20.04 -2.39
N LEU A 321 -13.85 19.44 -2.27
CA LEU A 321 -13.74 18.06 -1.83
C LEU A 321 -14.13 17.95 -0.35
N PRO A 322 -14.92 16.93 0.01
CA PRO A 322 -15.29 16.71 1.40
C PRO A 322 -14.07 16.34 2.26
N ALA A 323 -14.17 16.57 3.57
CA ALA A 323 -13.20 16.03 4.52
C ALA A 323 -13.26 14.49 4.51
N CYS A 324 -12.12 13.82 4.65
CA CYS A 324 -12.09 12.35 4.66
C CYS A 324 -12.93 11.75 5.82
N SER A 325 -13.04 12.46 6.94
CA SER A 325 -13.92 12.14 8.08
C SER A 325 -15.39 12.03 7.73
N SER A 326 -15.82 12.70 6.66
CA SER A 326 -17.21 12.68 6.18
C SER A 326 -17.50 11.56 5.17
N LEU A 327 -16.46 10.86 4.69
CA LEU A 327 -16.65 9.66 3.90
C LEU A 327 -17.28 8.57 4.77
N SER A 328 -17.86 7.55 4.13
CA SER A 328 -18.42 6.43 4.88
C SER A 328 -17.34 5.82 5.78
N SER A 329 -17.59 5.82 7.08
CA SER A 329 -16.72 5.18 8.08
C SER A 329 -16.53 3.68 7.85
N THR A 330 -17.24 3.09 6.89
CA THR A 330 -17.07 1.68 6.50
C THR A 330 -15.93 1.44 5.51
N ARG A 331 -15.28 2.50 4.99
CA ARG A 331 -14.22 2.38 3.98
C ARG A 331 -13.08 3.37 4.23
N SER A 332 -11.86 2.91 4.05
CA SER A 332 -10.68 3.79 3.98
C SER A 332 -10.70 4.66 2.74
N PRO A 333 -10.21 5.91 2.83
CA PRO A 333 -10.02 6.73 1.65
C PRO A 333 -8.99 6.07 0.73
N LEU A 334 -9.38 5.85 -0.53
CA LEU A 334 -8.47 5.45 -1.60
C LEU A 334 -7.63 6.66 -2.03
N GLY A 335 -6.44 6.39 -2.57
CA GLY A 335 -5.52 7.44 -2.98
C GLY A 335 -4.30 6.91 -3.70
N HIS A 336 -3.30 7.78 -3.81
CA HIS A 336 -2.13 7.61 -4.66
C HIS A 336 -0.85 7.86 -3.87
N TYR A 337 0.15 7.00 -4.04
CA TYR A 337 1.49 7.24 -3.53
C TYR A 337 2.28 8.01 -4.58
N VAL A 338 2.51 9.29 -4.33
CA VAL A 338 3.21 10.19 -5.25
C VAL A 338 4.59 10.53 -4.69
N PRO A 339 5.61 10.74 -5.53
CA PRO A 339 6.97 10.98 -5.08
C PRO A 339 7.02 12.21 -4.18
N SER A 340 7.76 12.13 -3.08
CA SER A 340 7.94 13.24 -2.14
C SER A 340 8.96 14.27 -2.63
N SER A 341 9.85 13.87 -3.56
CA SER A 341 10.85 14.73 -4.21
C SER A 341 10.93 14.44 -5.71
N MET A 342 11.38 15.43 -6.50
CA MET A 342 11.65 15.24 -7.93
C MET A 342 12.72 14.16 -8.20
N HIS A 343 13.59 13.89 -7.22
CA HIS A 343 14.60 12.83 -7.34
C HIS A 343 13.97 11.43 -7.29
N ASP A 344 12.83 11.28 -6.62
CA ASP A 344 12.12 10.00 -6.52
C ASP A 344 11.37 9.66 -7.83
N LEU A 345 11.31 10.62 -8.76
CA LEU A 345 10.85 10.38 -10.12
C LEU A 345 11.90 9.65 -10.98
N VAL A 346 13.16 9.50 -10.56
CA VAL A 346 14.18 8.85 -11.39
C VAL A 346 14.44 7.43 -10.90
N TYR A 347 14.26 6.45 -11.77
CA TYR A 347 14.72 5.08 -11.52
C TYR A 347 16.16 4.89 -12.03
N PRO A 348 17.03 4.14 -11.32
CA PRO A 348 16.77 3.47 -10.04
C PRO A 348 16.85 4.48 -8.89
N SER A 349 15.91 4.38 -7.96
CA SER A 349 16.18 4.80 -6.59
C SER A 349 17.48 4.10 -6.22
N TYR A 350 18.54 4.87 -6.01
CA TYR A 350 19.89 4.42 -5.66
C TYR A 350 19.83 3.11 -4.88
N HIS A 351 20.69 2.12 -5.19
CA HIS A 351 20.89 0.97 -4.31
C HIS A 351 21.11 1.52 -2.89
N LEU A 352 20.04 1.52 -2.08
CA LEU A 352 20.11 1.99 -0.72
C LEU A 352 21.13 1.05 -0.09
N PRO A 353 22.25 1.58 0.45
CA PRO A 353 23.28 0.73 1.00
C PRO A 353 22.62 -0.24 1.97
N SER A 354 22.81 -1.53 1.74
CA SER A 354 22.18 -2.64 2.47
C SER A 354 22.56 -2.71 3.96
N ARG A 355 23.19 -1.67 4.51
CA ARG A 355 23.58 -1.57 5.91
C ARG A 355 22.69 -0.58 6.64
N HIS A 356 21.72 -1.16 7.34
CA HIS A 356 21.07 -0.69 8.57
C HIS A 356 20.38 0.67 8.60
N SER A 357 19.13 0.64 9.05
CA SER A 357 18.43 1.65 9.85
C SER A 357 17.90 2.91 9.17
N ARG A 358 17.89 3.01 7.83
CA ARG A 358 17.10 4.08 7.22
C ARG A 358 15.65 3.61 7.01
N PRO A 359 14.65 4.29 7.60
CA PRO A 359 13.27 4.13 7.18
C PRO A 359 13.20 4.27 5.65
N SER A 360 12.45 3.41 4.97
CA SER A 360 12.08 3.66 3.57
C SER A 360 10.98 4.71 3.46
N ALA A 361 10.50 5.20 4.60
CA ALA A 361 9.59 6.33 4.70
C ALA A 361 10.20 7.65 4.21
N GLY A 362 9.36 8.48 3.60
CA GLY A 362 9.69 9.78 3.02
C GLY A 362 10.02 9.76 1.53
N LEU A 363 9.85 8.62 0.84
CA LEU A 363 10.05 8.53 -0.62
C LEU A 363 8.76 8.86 -1.38
N TYR A 364 7.63 8.39 -0.85
CA TYR A 364 6.32 8.66 -1.42
C TYR A 364 5.35 9.16 -0.36
N SER A 365 4.57 10.17 -0.75
CA SER A 365 3.47 10.71 0.06
C SER A 365 2.15 10.12 -0.42
N PHE A 366 1.32 9.66 0.51
CA PHE A 366 -0.04 9.25 0.19
C PHE A 366 -0.97 10.47 0.04
N ILE A 367 -1.68 10.55 -1.08
CA ILE A 367 -2.65 11.60 -1.40
C ILE A 367 -4.02 10.96 -1.62
N PRO A 368 -5.03 11.23 -0.77
CA PRO A 368 -6.40 10.77 -1.01
C PRO A 368 -6.98 11.47 -2.25
N SER A 369 -7.71 10.73 -3.09
CA SER A 369 -8.26 11.27 -4.34
C SER A 369 -9.69 11.76 -4.22
N ALA A 370 -10.48 11.22 -3.29
CA ALA A 370 -11.91 11.52 -3.17
C ALA A 370 -12.27 12.48 -2.02
N CYS A 371 -11.28 12.88 -1.22
CA CYS A 371 -11.48 13.71 -0.04
C CYS A 371 -10.20 14.46 0.31
N THR A 372 -10.29 15.39 1.25
CA THR A 372 -9.14 16.08 1.81
C THR A 372 -8.91 15.65 3.25
N ARG A 373 -7.64 15.37 3.60
CA ARG A 373 -7.24 15.16 4.99
C ARG A 373 -6.94 16.52 5.63
N SER A 374 -7.86 16.97 6.48
CA SER A 374 -7.83 18.28 7.12
C SER A 374 -7.69 18.24 8.64
N HIS A 375 -7.74 17.06 9.26
CA HIS A 375 -7.67 16.97 10.72
C HIS A 375 -6.30 17.36 11.27
N ASP A 376 -6.30 17.83 12.51
CA ASP A 376 -5.08 18.31 13.18
C ASP A 376 -4.10 17.17 13.50
N GLY A 377 -4.55 15.91 13.61
CA GLY A 377 -3.70 14.74 13.89
C GLY A 377 -2.72 14.32 12.78
N LEU A 378 -2.62 15.04 11.67
CA LEU A 378 -1.59 14.76 10.66
C LEU A 378 -0.19 15.10 11.20
N ARG A 379 0.84 14.46 10.64
CA ARG A 379 2.24 14.73 11.03
C ARG A 379 2.60 16.21 10.74
N PHE A 380 3.42 16.79 11.62
CA PHE A 380 3.87 18.20 11.57
C PHE A 380 2.78 19.27 11.78
N ARG A 381 1.57 18.89 12.20
CA ARG A 381 0.52 19.83 12.60
C ARG A 381 0.52 20.04 14.11
N ASP A 382 -0.21 21.07 14.54
CA ASP A 382 -0.50 21.31 15.95
C ASP A 382 -1.58 20.32 16.41
N HIS A 383 -1.20 19.39 17.30
CA HIS A 383 -2.08 18.34 17.80
C HIS A 383 -2.97 18.76 18.97
N SER A 384 -2.92 20.03 19.40
CA SER A 384 -3.61 20.49 20.61
C SER A 384 -5.10 20.12 20.60
N SER A 385 -5.80 20.33 19.48
CA SER A 385 -7.23 19.99 19.36
C SER A 385 -7.53 18.50 19.51
N CYS A 386 -6.58 17.62 19.16
CA CYS A 386 -6.70 16.17 19.34
C CYS A 386 -6.72 15.74 20.81
N LEU A 387 -6.23 16.60 21.71
CA LEU A 387 -5.97 16.29 23.11
C LEU A 387 -6.91 17.02 24.08
N GLU A 388 -7.81 17.86 23.57
CA GLU A 388 -8.76 18.66 24.35
C GLU A 388 -9.89 17.80 24.92
N LYS A 389 -10.44 16.89 24.12
CA LYS A 389 -11.57 16.06 24.51
C LYS A 389 -11.10 14.79 25.22
N GLU A 390 -11.73 14.47 26.35
CA GLU A 390 -11.53 13.17 27.00
C GLU A 390 -11.97 12.05 26.04
N HIS A 391 -11.01 11.17 25.72
CA HIS A 391 -11.25 10.03 24.85
C HIS A 391 -10.34 8.88 25.26
N SER A 392 -10.84 7.67 25.14
CA SER A 392 -10.13 6.46 25.55
C SER A 392 -10.19 5.41 24.44
N VAL A 393 -9.03 4.89 24.06
CA VAL A 393 -8.90 3.92 22.97
C VAL A 393 -8.26 2.64 23.47
N PHE A 394 -8.87 1.52 23.12
CA PHE A 394 -8.33 0.20 23.37
C PHE A 394 -7.94 -0.48 22.06
N LEU A 395 -6.66 -0.76 21.90
CA LEU A 395 -6.13 -1.52 20.79
C LEU A 395 -5.87 -2.95 21.27
N ILE A 396 -6.44 -3.94 20.59
CA ILE A 396 -6.20 -5.34 20.89
C ILE A 396 -5.83 -6.10 19.63
N GLY A 397 -4.89 -7.03 19.74
CA GLY A 397 -4.52 -7.84 18.60
C GLY A 397 -3.05 -8.18 18.50
N ASP A 398 -2.57 -8.23 17.27
CA ASP A 398 -1.18 -8.52 16.95
C ASP A 398 -0.27 -7.26 16.96
N SER A 399 0.92 -7.40 16.38
CA SER A 399 1.94 -6.35 16.35
C SER A 399 1.60 -5.15 15.47
N HIS A 400 0.61 -5.25 14.59
CA HIS A 400 0.17 -4.12 13.77
C HIS A 400 -0.73 -3.17 14.56
N ALA A 401 -1.63 -3.69 15.41
CA ALA A 401 -2.32 -2.87 16.41
C ALA A 401 -1.32 -2.18 17.34
N ARG A 402 -0.26 -2.90 17.75
CA ARG A 402 0.82 -2.33 18.56
C ARG A 402 1.56 -1.19 17.85
N ALA A 403 1.81 -1.34 16.56
CA ALA A 403 2.47 -0.32 15.74
C ALA A 403 1.61 0.95 15.61
N VAL A 404 0.30 0.81 15.35
CA VAL A 404 -0.63 1.96 15.33
C VAL A 404 -0.61 2.71 16.65
N PHE A 405 -0.64 2.00 17.80
CA PHE A 405 -0.48 2.63 19.12
C PHE A 405 0.81 3.46 19.19
N ASP A 406 1.95 2.89 18.82
CA ASP A 406 3.26 3.55 18.99
C ASP A 406 3.40 4.77 18.08
N ILE A 407 2.95 4.68 16.83
CA ILE A 407 3.04 5.80 15.88
C ILE A 407 2.06 6.91 16.29
N ALA A 408 0.82 6.59 16.66
CA ALA A 408 -0.16 7.58 17.11
C ALA A 408 0.33 8.29 18.38
N LEU A 409 0.85 7.54 19.36
CA LEU A 409 1.40 8.08 20.60
C LEU A 409 2.60 8.99 20.34
N HIS A 410 3.54 8.53 19.51
CA HIS A 410 4.72 9.29 19.13
C HIS A 410 4.34 10.61 18.48
N ARG A 411 3.44 10.56 17.50
CA ARG A 411 2.96 11.73 16.77
C ARG A 411 2.28 12.73 17.72
N LEU A 412 1.27 12.29 18.47
CA LEU A 412 0.47 13.16 19.34
C LEU A 412 1.25 13.77 20.52
N ARG A 413 2.45 13.25 20.82
CA ARG A 413 3.40 13.89 21.75
C ARG A 413 4.18 15.06 21.14
N GLY A 414 3.90 15.40 19.88
CA GLY A 414 4.57 16.47 19.16
C GLY A 414 5.89 16.04 18.51
N ASN A 415 6.19 14.74 18.44
CA ASN A 415 7.39 14.28 17.74
C ASN A 415 7.18 14.34 16.23
N ASP A 416 8.19 14.83 15.52
CA ASP A 416 8.18 15.09 14.08
C ASP A 416 8.88 13.97 13.26
N SER A 417 9.65 13.12 13.94
CA SER A 417 10.34 11.97 13.37
C SER A 417 9.39 10.81 13.03
N ILE A 418 9.86 9.90 12.17
CA ILE A 418 9.16 8.64 11.87
C ILE A 418 9.47 7.62 12.97
N THR A 419 8.44 6.95 13.48
CA THR A 419 8.63 5.80 14.37
C THR A 419 9.01 4.58 13.53
N ASP A 420 10.21 4.05 13.78
CA ASP A 420 10.74 2.84 13.13
C ASP A 420 10.81 1.65 14.11
N ARG A 421 10.44 1.84 15.38
CA ARG A 421 10.52 0.82 16.45
C ARG A 421 9.25 0.76 17.27
N SER A 422 8.83 -0.47 17.56
CA SER A 422 7.73 -0.78 18.47
C SER A 422 8.24 -1.69 19.58
N MET A 423 8.10 -1.24 20.83
CA MET A 423 8.53 -2.02 21.99
C MET A 423 7.66 -3.26 22.14
N LYS A 424 8.29 -4.45 22.19
CA LYS A 424 7.59 -5.75 22.21
C LYS A 424 7.07 -6.14 23.59
N VAL A 425 6.17 -5.33 24.15
CA VAL A 425 5.48 -5.62 25.41
C VAL A 425 4.10 -6.21 25.15
N LYS A 426 3.63 -7.08 26.07
CA LYS A 426 2.30 -7.69 26.00
C LYS A 426 1.20 -6.67 26.22
N ASN A 427 1.36 -5.82 27.23
CA ASN A 427 0.41 -4.76 27.55
C ASN A 427 1.16 -3.42 27.65
N LYS A 428 0.52 -2.35 27.21
CA LYS A 428 1.02 -0.98 27.43
C LYS A 428 -0.15 -0.02 27.48
N SER A 429 0.03 1.05 28.24
CA SER A 429 -0.91 2.15 28.27
C SER A 429 -0.16 3.47 28.33
N ALA A 430 -0.80 4.52 27.86
CA ALA A 430 -0.24 5.86 27.88
C ALA A 430 -1.34 6.92 27.92
N HIS A 431 -1.02 8.04 28.56
CA HIS A 431 -1.80 9.27 28.47
C HIS A 431 -1.04 10.32 27.65
N VAL A 432 -1.78 11.08 26.84
CA VAL A 432 -1.32 12.31 26.20
C VAL A 432 -2.46 13.31 26.28
N GLY A 433 -2.30 14.37 27.07
CA GLY A 433 -3.42 15.26 27.40
C GLY A 433 -4.63 14.47 27.94
N ASN A 434 -5.80 14.68 27.35
CA ASN A 434 -7.03 13.97 27.71
C ASN A 434 -7.28 12.67 26.92
N LEU A 435 -6.31 12.24 26.10
CA LEU A 435 -6.37 10.96 25.41
C LEU A 435 -5.71 9.85 26.26
N TYR A 436 -6.46 8.78 26.51
CA TYR A 436 -5.95 7.51 27.03
C TYR A 436 -5.86 6.48 25.92
N LEU A 437 -4.69 5.84 25.77
CA LEU A 437 -4.45 4.74 24.84
C LEU A 437 -4.05 3.51 25.66
N GLU A 438 -4.63 2.37 25.34
CA GLU A 438 -4.24 1.07 25.89
C GLU A 438 -4.06 0.05 24.75
N PHE A 439 -3.03 -0.78 24.86
CA PHE A 439 -2.79 -1.90 23.96
C PHE A 439 -2.67 -3.21 24.74
N THR A 440 -3.34 -4.25 24.26
CA THR A 440 -3.23 -5.63 24.75
C THR A 440 -2.89 -6.58 23.61
N TRP A 441 -1.86 -7.37 23.83
CA TRP A 441 -1.42 -8.42 22.92
C TRP A 441 -2.39 -9.61 22.95
N ASP A 442 -3.11 -9.80 21.86
CA ASP A 442 -4.01 -10.93 21.64
C ASP A 442 -4.06 -11.26 20.15
N GLN A 443 -2.95 -11.77 19.63
CA GLN A 443 -2.74 -12.01 18.21
C GLN A 443 -3.80 -12.95 17.57
N TYR A 444 -4.49 -13.76 18.39
CA TYR A 444 -5.51 -14.73 17.96
C TYR A 444 -6.94 -14.38 18.37
N LEU A 445 -7.13 -13.29 19.14
CA LEU A 445 -8.42 -12.88 19.69
C LEU A 445 -9.05 -13.94 20.61
N GLU A 446 -8.23 -14.55 21.46
CA GLU A 446 -8.64 -15.61 22.40
C GLU A 446 -8.90 -15.07 23.81
N SER A 447 -8.49 -13.85 24.11
CA SER A 447 -8.65 -13.26 25.43
C SER A 447 -10.11 -12.91 25.69
N THR A 448 -10.61 -13.31 26.86
CA THR A 448 -11.93 -12.89 27.33
C THR A 448 -11.86 -11.46 27.85
N ILE A 449 -12.60 -10.56 27.22
CA ILE A 449 -12.73 -9.17 27.68
C ILE A 449 -14.07 -9.04 28.40
N ASP A 450 -14.01 -8.68 29.68
CA ASP A 450 -15.21 -8.48 30.47
C ASP A 450 -15.90 -7.14 30.17
N CYS A 451 -17.12 -7.01 30.69
CA CYS A 451 -17.91 -5.79 30.51
C CYS A 451 -17.28 -4.57 31.17
N ASP A 452 -16.50 -4.75 32.24
CA ASP A 452 -15.91 -3.61 32.94
C ASP A 452 -14.78 -3.01 32.14
N GLN A 453 -13.98 -3.84 31.46
CA GLN A 453 -12.98 -3.39 30.51
C GLN A 453 -13.63 -2.74 29.28
N MET A 454 -14.60 -3.41 28.65
CA MET A 454 -15.26 -2.89 27.44
C MET A 454 -15.90 -1.50 27.65
N ARG A 455 -16.51 -1.26 28.81
CA ARG A 455 -17.20 0.00 29.12
C ARG A 455 -16.26 1.21 29.29
N LYS A 456 -14.97 0.99 29.53
CA LYS A 456 -14.01 2.08 29.78
C LYS A 456 -13.75 2.91 28.52
N PHE A 457 -13.86 2.30 27.34
CA PHE A 457 -13.32 2.88 26.10
C PHE A 457 -14.38 3.52 25.20
N ASP A 458 -13.98 4.59 24.52
CA ASP A 458 -14.74 5.27 23.47
C ASP A 458 -14.47 4.68 22.08
N THR A 459 -13.36 3.96 21.92
CA THR A 459 -13.02 3.24 20.70
C THR A 459 -12.31 1.94 21.03
N ILE A 460 -12.68 0.87 20.34
CA ILE A 460 -11.97 -0.40 20.37
C ILE A 460 -11.50 -0.73 18.96
N ALA A 461 -10.19 -0.84 18.79
CA ALA A 461 -9.55 -1.17 17.52
C ALA A 461 -8.91 -2.56 17.60
N VAL A 462 -9.15 -3.38 16.59
CA VAL A 462 -8.73 -4.78 16.54
C VAL A 462 -7.83 -4.99 15.34
N SER A 463 -6.70 -5.68 15.52
CA SER A 463 -5.86 -6.19 14.41
C SER A 463 -5.55 -7.66 14.61
N THR A 464 -5.85 -8.50 13.61
CA THR A 464 -5.57 -9.92 13.68
C THR A 464 -5.40 -10.50 12.28
N GLY A 465 -5.00 -11.76 12.19
CA GLY A 465 -4.86 -12.51 10.94
C GLY A 465 -3.41 -12.67 10.52
N SER A 466 -2.55 -11.69 10.78
CA SER A 466 -1.12 -11.75 10.40
C SER A 466 -0.40 -12.90 11.08
N HIS A 467 -0.64 -13.09 12.39
CA HIS A 467 -0.06 -14.22 13.14
C HIS A 467 -0.68 -15.57 12.76
N GLN A 468 -1.98 -15.61 12.49
CA GLN A 468 -2.64 -16.82 11.98
C GLN A 468 -2.00 -17.22 10.65
N ALA A 469 -1.83 -16.29 9.73
CA ALA A 469 -1.21 -16.54 8.43
C ALA A 469 0.30 -16.82 8.51
N CYS A 470 1.02 -16.26 9.49
CA CYS A 470 2.45 -16.45 9.61
C CYS A 470 2.83 -17.77 10.33
N PHE A 471 2.03 -18.22 11.30
CA PHE A 471 2.44 -19.30 12.21
C PHE A 471 1.52 -20.52 12.19
N ASN A 472 0.20 -20.32 12.03
CA ASN A 472 -0.78 -21.40 12.15
C ASN A 472 -1.26 -21.91 10.80
N CYS A 473 -1.32 -20.99 9.82
CA CYS A 473 -1.77 -21.22 8.46
C CYS A 473 -3.07 -22.02 8.36
N PRO A 474 -4.13 -21.61 9.09
CA PRO A 474 -5.38 -22.34 9.11
C PRO A 474 -6.00 -22.39 7.71
N PRO A 475 -6.86 -23.40 7.44
CA PRO A 475 -7.77 -23.33 6.30
C PRO A 475 -8.56 -22.02 6.32
N THR A 476 -8.77 -21.42 5.14
CA THR A 476 -9.44 -20.14 4.98
C THR A 476 -10.84 -20.16 5.59
N SER A 477 -11.59 -21.25 5.41
CA SER A 477 -12.91 -21.42 6.00
C SER A 477 -12.88 -21.30 7.53
N SER A 478 -11.93 -21.97 8.19
CA SER A 478 -11.76 -21.90 9.65
C SER A 478 -11.35 -20.50 10.12
N HIS A 479 -10.44 -19.83 9.40
CA HIS A 479 -10.06 -18.47 9.73
C HIS A 479 -11.24 -17.49 9.59
N MET A 480 -12.01 -17.61 8.50
CA MET A 480 -13.17 -16.75 8.24
C MET A 480 -14.32 -17.02 9.19
N GLU A 481 -14.56 -18.27 9.58
CA GLU A 481 -15.55 -18.62 10.60
C GLU A 481 -15.21 -17.96 11.94
N HIS A 482 -13.97 -18.11 12.41
CA HIS A 482 -13.50 -17.49 13.66
C HIS A 482 -13.63 -15.96 13.62
N LEU A 483 -13.14 -15.32 12.56
CA LEU A 483 -13.16 -13.87 12.45
C LEU A 483 -14.59 -13.32 12.32
N THR A 484 -15.46 -13.98 11.56
CA THR A 484 -16.87 -13.58 11.41
C THR A 484 -17.64 -13.75 12.72
N ALA A 485 -17.40 -14.84 13.46
CA ALA A 485 -17.97 -15.05 14.79
C ALA A 485 -17.51 -13.95 15.77
N PHE A 486 -16.23 -13.57 15.74
CA PHE A 486 -15.72 -12.46 16.54
C PHE A 486 -16.41 -11.14 16.18
N LEU A 487 -16.40 -10.75 14.91
CA LEU A 487 -16.96 -9.47 14.45
C LEU A 487 -18.46 -9.36 14.71
N SER A 488 -19.21 -10.46 14.63
CA SER A 488 -20.66 -10.47 14.89
C SER A 488 -21.03 -10.49 16.38
N SER A 489 -20.25 -11.17 17.22
CA SER A 489 -20.57 -11.33 18.65
C SER A 489 -20.26 -10.10 19.50
N TRP A 490 -19.25 -9.32 19.10
CA TRP A 490 -18.76 -8.19 19.88
C TRP A 490 -19.75 -7.01 20.00
N PRO A 491 -20.39 -6.52 18.92
CA PRO A 491 -21.41 -5.48 19.01
C PRO A 491 -22.55 -5.87 19.98
N ALA A 492 -22.99 -7.13 19.95
CA ALA A 492 -24.04 -7.63 20.84
C ALA A 492 -23.55 -7.73 22.29
N THR A 493 -22.30 -8.14 22.51
CA THR A 493 -21.68 -8.20 23.83
C THR A 493 -21.56 -6.79 24.43
N LEU A 494 -21.12 -5.82 23.64
CA LEU A 494 -21.05 -4.41 24.05
C LEU A 494 -22.41 -3.84 24.41
N ALA A 495 -23.44 -4.11 23.60
CA ALA A 495 -24.81 -3.69 23.91
C ALA A 495 -25.25 -4.21 25.29
N LYS A 496 -25.04 -5.50 25.57
CA LYS A 496 -25.35 -6.13 26.87
C LYS A 496 -24.54 -5.53 28.02
N CYS A 497 -23.26 -5.27 27.80
CA CYS A 497 -22.44 -4.59 28.79
C CYS A 497 -23.01 -3.20 29.09
N HIS A 498 -23.51 -2.48 28.09
CA HIS A 498 -24.02 -1.12 28.29
C HIS A 498 -25.43 -1.03 28.88
N GLU A 499 -26.27 -2.06 28.81
CA GLU A 499 -27.63 -2.09 29.40
C GLU A 499 -27.66 -1.77 30.90
N ARG A 500 -26.60 -2.12 31.64
CA ARG A 500 -26.51 -1.93 33.10
C ARG A 500 -25.71 -0.69 33.52
N ALA A 501 -25.16 0.06 32.56
CA ALA A 501 -24.36 1.23 32.87
C ALA A 501 -25.25 2.45 33.10
N ALA A 502 -24.97 3.23 34.15
CA ALA A 502 -25.69 4.49 34.41
C ALA A 502 -25.52 5.51 33.27
N ARG A 503 -24.36 5.48 32.58
CA ARG A 503 -24.02 6.31 31.42
C ARG A 503 -23.21 5.48 30.42
N PRO A 504 -23.87 4.72 29.53
CA PRO A 504 -23.15 3.86 28.61
C PRO A 504 -22.42 4.68 27.54
N LYS A 505 -21.10 4.50 27.44
CA LYS A 505 -20.36 4.85 26.23
C LYS A 505 -20.90 4.03 25.06
N LYS A 506 -20.77 4.54 23.84
CA LYS A 506 -21.07 3.78 22.61
C LYS A 506 -19.76 3.66 21.84
N PRO A 507 -18.91 2.67 22.16
CA PRO A 507 -17.60 2.59 21.56
C PRO A 507 -17.69 2.42 20.05
N ARG A 508 -16.82 3.11 19.33
CA ARG A 508 -16.57 2.85 17.91
C ARG A 508 -15.77 1.56 17.80
N LEU A 509 -16.11 0.73 16.83
CA LEU A 509 -15.43 -0.55 16.57
C LEU A 509 -14.66 -0.44 15.27
N VAL A 510 -13.35 -0.63 15.33
CA VAL A 510 -12.45 -0.45 14.19
C VAL A 510 -11.69 -1.75 13.94
N LEU A 511 -11.74 -2.25 12.71
CA LEU A 511 -10.90 -3.35 12.24
C LEU A 511 -9.72 -2.79 11.46
N LEU A 512 -8.51 -3.13 11.89
CA LEU A 512 -7.27 -2.99 11.13
C LEU A 512 -7.06 -4.30 10.37
N ASN A 513 -7.29 -4.31 9.05
CA ASN A 513 -7.10 -5.51 8.25
C ASN A 513 -5.59 -5.90 8.14
N ILE A 514 -5.28 -7.06 7.56
CA ILE A 514 -3.92 -7.59 7.49
C ILE A 514 -3.12 -6.76 6.47
N PRO A 515 -1.92 -6.25 6.79
CA PRO A 515 -1.10 -5.54 5.80
C PRO A 515 -0.69 -6.44 4.64
N ALA A 516 -0.40 -5.81 3.50
CA ALA A 516 0.34 -6.46 2.44
C ALA A 516 1.75 -6.83 2.94
N THR A 517 2.25 -7.96 2.47
CA THR A 517 3.55 -8.50 2.90
C THR A 517 4.37 -8.87 1.69
N HIS A 518 5.68 -8.73 1.78
CA HIS A 518 6.55 -9.21 0.72
C HIS A 518 6.53 -10.74 0.69
N PRO A 519 6.47 -11.39 -0.50
CA PRO A 519 6.37 -12.85 -0.58
C PRO A 519 7.61 -13.62 -0.10
N GLN A 520 8.78 -12.97 0.06
CA GLN A 520 9.93 -13.57 0.76
C GLN A 520 9.71 -13.54 2.27
N LEU A 521 9.23 -14.67 2.79
CA LEU A 521 8.82 -14.79 4.18
C LEU A 521 9.69 -15.79 4.95
N HIS A 522 9.50 -15.82 6.27
CA HIS A 522 10.16 -16.77 7.17
C HIS A 522 9.75 -18.22 6.88
N SER A 523 10.50 -19.18 7.47
CA SER A 523 10.08 -20.58 7.45
C SER A 523 8.69 -20.73 8.07
N LEU A 524 7.81 -21.50 7.41
CA LEU A 524 6.42 -21.80 7.83
C LEU A 524 5.40 -20.67 7.64
N ASP A 525 5.82 -19.53 7.11
CA ASP A 525 4.92 -18.44 6.78
C ASP A 525 4.17 -18.74 5.48
N CYS A 526 2.84 -18.68 5.53
CA CYS A 526 1.99 -18.92 4.39
C CYS A 526 1.23 -17.66 3.96
N ARG A 527 1.67 -16.48 4.39
CA ARG A 527 1.20 -15.24 3.80
C ARG A 527 1.58 -15.20 2.33
N THR A 528 0.67 -14.72 1.51
CA THR A 528 0.84 -14.50 0.07
C THR A 528 -0.10 -13.38 -0.28
N GLY A 529 0.26 -12.47 -1.19
CA GLY A 529 -0.62 -11.38 -1.62
C GLY A 529 -2.05 -11.83 -1.89
N PRO A 530 -2.29 -12.85 -2.75
CA PRO A 530 -3.64 -13.30 -3.07
C PRO A 530 -4.45 -13.84 -1.88
N ARG A 531 -3.84 -14.63 -0.98
CA ARG A 531 -4.50 -15.10 0.25
C ARG A 531 -4.91 -13.96 1.17
N ILE A 532 -3.96 -13.06 1.46
CA ILE A 532 -4.21 -11.92 2.34
C ILE A 532 -5.29 -11.02 1.76
N HIS A 533 -5.22 -10.76 0.45
CA HIS A 533 -6.24 -10.01 -0.27
C HIS A 533 -7.63 -10.62 -0.10
N TYR A 534 -7.78 -11.93 -0.33
CA TYR A 534 -9.07 -12.60 -0.16
C TYR A 534 -9.57 -12.53 1.28
N TRP A 535 -8.72 -12.81 2.28
CA TRP A 535 -9.09 -12.75 3.70
C TRP A 535 -9.56 -11.36 4.10
N ASN A 536 -8.82 -10.32 3.70
CA ASN A 536 -9.20 -8.94 3.99
C ASN A 536 -10.54 -8.56 3.34
N ARG A 537 -10.75 -8.90 2.06
CA ARG A 537 -12.02 -8.62 1.38
C ARG A 537 -13.22 -9.23 2.11
N ARG A 538 -13.11 -10.48 2.57
CA ARG A 538 -14.16 -11.16 3.34
C ARG A 538 -14.31 -10.60 4.75
N ALA A 539 -13.21 -10.30 5.42
CA ALA A 539 -13.21 -9.67 6.74
C ALA A 539 -13.90 -8.30 6.72
N GLU A 540 -13.65 -7.50 5.67
CA GLU A 540 -14.30 -6.22 5.46
C GLU A 540 -15.81 -6.35 5.25
N GLU A 541 -16.25 -7.33 4.45
CA GLU A 541 -17.68 -7.60 4.27
C GLU A 541 -18.35 -7.93 5.61
N ALA A 542 -17.78 -8.88 6.36
CA ALA A 542 -18.27 -9.26 7.69
C ALA A 542 -18.24 -8.09 8.70
N ALA A 543 -17.17 -7.28 8.68
CA ALA A 543 -17.04 -6.09 9.52
C ALA A 543 -18.17 -5.10 9.24
N ARG A 544 -18.42 -4.78 7.97
CA ARG A 544 -19.46 -3.82 7.57
C ARG A 544 -20.86 -4.28 7.92
N GLU A 545 -21.17 -5.56 7.69
CA GLU A 545 -22.44 -6.17 8.08
C GLU A 545 -22.71 -6.03 9.59
N ASN A 546 -21.65 -6.02 10.39
CA ASN A 546 -21.70 -5.91 11.85
C ASN A 546 -21.34 -4.51 12.37
N ARG A 547 -21.42 -3.47 11.51
CA ARG A 547 -21.20 -2.05 11.84
C ARG A 547 -19.81 -1.73 12.41
N TRP A 548 -18.81 -2.50 12.02
CA TRP A 548 -17.42 -2.13 12.23
C TRP A 548 -16.98 -1.14 11.16
N GLU A 549 -16.15 -0.21 11.58
CA GLU A 549 -15.32 0.61 10.71
C GLU A 549 -14.10 -0.20 10.29
N VAL A 550 -13.55 0.08 9.11
CA VAL A 550 -12.39 -0.66 8.58
C VAL A 550 -11.31 0.33 8.19
N ILE A 551 -10.09 0.08 8.66
CA ILE A 551 -8.86 0.64 8.10
C ILE A 551 -8.23 -0.41 7.20
N ASP A 552 -8.15 -0.09 5.90
CA ASP A 552 -7.57 -0.93 4.85
C ASP A 552 -6.04 -0.80 4.84
N VAL A 553 -5.43 -1.40 5.87
CA VAL A 553 -3.98 -1.51 6.05
C VAL A 553 -3.33 -2.18 4.85
N GLU A 554 -3.97 -3.20 4.26
CA GLU A 554 -3.51 -3.85 3.02
C GLU A 554 -3.32 -2.82 1.90
N ALA A 555 -4.38 -2.07 1.57
CA ALA A 555 -4.32 -1.11 0.47
C ALA A 555 -3.26 -0.02 0.71
N TYR A 556 -3.09 0.43 1.96
CA TYR A 556 -2.03 1.39 2.29
C TYR A 556 -0.64 0.78 2.19
N SER A 557 -0.43 -0.44 2.64
CA SER A 557 0.92 -1.07 2.66
C SER A 557 1.33 -1.66 1.32
N LYS A 558 0.39 -2.03 0.46
CA LYS A 558 0.64 -2.74 -0.80
C LYS A 558 1.70 -2.08 -1.70
N PRO A 559 1.68 -0.77 -1.98
CA PRO A 559 2.67 -0.14 -2.87
C PRO A 559 4.10 -0.21 -2.34
N GLY A 560 4.27 -0.25 -1.02
CA GLY A 560 5.57 -0.34 -0.34
C GLY A 560 5.88 -1.72 0.21
N ALA A 561 5.12 -2.77 -0.14
CA ALA A 561 5.27 -4.09 0.47
C ALA A 561 6.67 -4.66 0.30
N ILE A 562 7.35 -4.40 -0.82
CA ILE A 562 8.76 -4.78 -1.07
C ILE A 562 9.73 -4.16 -0.05
N ASP A 563 9.44 -2.97 0.46
CA ASP A 563 10.34 -2.24 1.36
C ASP A 563 10.33 -2.80 2.78
N VAL A 564 9.35 -3.64 3.14
CA VAL A 564 9.36 -4.33 4.45
C VAL A 564 10.67 -5.11 4.64
N LEU A 565 11.30 -5.57 3.54
CA LEU A 565 12.61 -6.25 3.56
C LEU A 565 13.77 -5.36 4.00
N LEU A 566 13.63 -4.03 3.88
CA LEU A 566 14.60 -3.08 4.41
C LEU A 566 14.45 -2.91 5.93
N GLY A 567 13.27 -3.23 6.46
CA GLY A 567 12.95 -3.29 7.89
C GLY A 567 13.09 -4.72 8.44
N ASP A 568 12.07 -5.17 9.17
CA ASP A 568 12.06 -6.51 9.78
C ASP A 568 11.30 -7.57 8.97
N GLY A 569 10.94 -7.25 7.73
CA GLY A 569 10.24 -8.15 6.81
C GLY A 569 8.74 -8.29 7.06
N ILE A 570 8.20 -7.69 8.14
CA ILE A 570 6.83 -7.96 8.59
C ILE A 570 6.03 -6.67 8.79
N HIS A 571 6.60 -5.65 9.43
CA HIS A 571 5.84 -4.48 9.84
C HIS A 571 5.94 -3.36 8.80
N PHE A 572 4.82 -2.63 8.62
CA PHE A 572 4.81 -1.37 7.87
C PHE A 572 5.48 -0.20 8.61
N LEU A 573 6.04 -0.47 9.80
CA LEU A 573 6.70 0.52 10.64
C LEU A 573 7.98 1.03 9.94
N GLY A 574 8.17 2.34 9.89
CA GLY A 574 9.28 2.94 9.14
C GLY A 574 9.12 2.94 7.62
N LEU A 575 7.95 2.56 7.09
CA LEU A 575 7.61 2.66 5.66
C LEU A 575 6.65 3.84 5.40
N ASP A 576 6.54 4.28 4.15
CA ASP A 576 5.59 5.32 3.72
C ASP A 576 4.13 5.00 4.11
N ALA A 577 3.79 3.72 4.22
CA ALA A 577 2.45 3.26 4.57
C ALA A 577 2.04 3.54 6.02
N ALA A 578 3.00 3.69 6.95
CA ALA A 578 2.71 3.96 8.36
C ALA A 578 1.89 5.24 8.55
N GLU A 579 2.23 6.29 7.81
CA GLU A 579 1.59 7.60 7.92
C GLU A 579 0.11 7.56 7.56
N PRO A 580 -0.31 7.09 6.35
CA PRO A 580 -1.71 7.08 6.00
C PRO A 580 -2.58 6.11 6.79
N ILE A 581 -2.01 5.03 7.34
CA ILE A 581 -2.72 4.13 8.27
C ILE A 581 -3.07 4.87 9.55
N VAL A 582 -2.11 5.62 10.12
CA VAL A 582 -2.32 6.36 11.37
C VAL A 582 -3.17 7.60 11.17
N ASP A 583 -3.06 8.26 10.01
CA ASP A 583 -3.98 9.33 9.63
C ASP A 583 -5.43 8.82 9.62
N ASP A 584 -5.71 7.71 8.93
CA ASP A 584 -7.05 7.10 8.88
C ASP A 584 -7.53 6.65 10.26
N PHE A 585 -6.61 6.16 11.11
CA PHE A 585 -6.92 5.82 12.50
C PHE A 585 -7.32 7.04 13.33
N LEU A 586 -6.54 8.11 13.29
CA LEU A 586 -6.80 9.34 14.06
C LEU A 586 -8.09 10.03 13.59
N ASP A 587 -8.36 10.00 12.28
CA ASP A 587 -9.61 10.47 11.69
C ASP A 587 -10.81 9.66 12.22
N ARG A 588 -10.69 8.33 12.26
CA ARG A 588 -11.74 7.42 12.76
C ARG A 588 -11.96 7.48 14.25
N ILE A 589 -10.99 7.80 15.08
CA ILE A 589 -11.30 7.98 16.51
C ILE A 589 -12.00 9.33 16.75
N GLY A 590 -11.88 10.29 15.82
CA GLY A 590 -12.64 11.54 15.82
C GLY A 590 -12.30 12.46 17.00
N ILE A 591 -11.03 12.44 17.44
CA ILE A 591 -10.57 13.26 18.56
C ILE A 591 -9.99 14.60 18.11
N CYS A 592 -9.55 14.69 16.86
CA CYS A 592 -8.91 15.88 16.31
C CYS A 592 -9.92 16.85 15.71
N GLY A 593 -9.69 18.15 15.89
CA GLY A 593 -10.42 19.18 15.16
C GLY A 593 -10.10 19.15 13.67
N ASP A 594 -11.06 19.56 12.86
CA ASP A 594 -10.82 20.00 11.49
C ASP A 594 -10.49 21.49 11.54
N ARG A 595 -9.32 21.90 11.05
CA ARG A 595 -9.12 23.34 10.79
C ARG A 595 -10.12 23.78 9.72
N GLY A 596 -11.16 24.49 10.12
CA GLY A 596 -11.83 25.45 9.25
C GLY A 596 -10.89 26.61 9.02
N GLU A 597 -10.09 26.60 7.93
CA GLU A 597 -9.32 27.74 7.39
C GLU A 597 -8.61 28.68 8.39
N HIS A 598 -8.22 28.23 9.59
CA HIS A 598 -7.57 29.10 10.55
C HIS A 598 -6.09 29.26 10.22
N ASN A 599 -5.79 30.48 9.75
CA ASN A 599 -4.54 31.21 9.59
C ASN A 599 -3.24 30.43 9.84
N PRO A 600 -2.27 30.49 8.91
CA PRO A 600 -0.94 29.97 9.16
C PRO A 600 -0.40 30.55 10.47
N PRO A 601 0.35 29.76 11.27
CA PRO A 601 0.89 30.24 12.54
C PRO A 601 1.65 31.54 12.29
N SER A 602 1.18 32.63 12.91
CA SER A 602 1.89 33.91 12.96
C SER A 602 3.12 33.76 13.86
N SER A 603 4.11 32.99 13.40
CA SER A 603 5.44 32.93 13.99
C SER A 603 6.46 33.02 12.87
N VAL A 604 6.54 34.22 12.29
CA VAL A 604 7.82 34.75 11.85
C VAL A 604 8.66 34.83 13.13
N TYR A 605 9.52 33.84 13.36
CA TYR A 605 10.63 34.03 14.27
C TYR A 605 11.42 35.24 13.75
N PRO A 606 11.61 36.31 14.55
CA PRO A 606 12.50 37.38 14.14
C PRO A 606 13.88 36.77 13.93
N ILE A 607 14.39 36.90 12.71
CA ILE A 607 15.80 36.64 12.40
C ILE A 607 16.58 37.64 13.27
N PRO A 608 17.47 37.19 14.17
CA PRO A 608 18.36 38.11 14.87
C PRO A 608 19.30 38.74 13.84
N GLU A 609 19.32 40.08 13.80
CA GLU A 609 20.32 40.87 13.06
C GLU A 609 21.74 40.64 13.56
#